data_AF-K9DX21-F1
#
_entry.id   AF-K9DX21-F1
#
_cell.length_a   1.000
_cell.length_b   1.000
_cell.length_c   1.000
_cell.angle_alpha   90.00
_cell.angle_beta   90.00
_cell.angle_gamma   90.00
#
_symmetry.space_group_name_H-M   'P 1'
#
loop_
_entity.id
_entity.type
_entity.pdbx_description
1 polymer ?
#
loop_
_entity_poly.entity_id
_entity_poly.type
_entity_poly.pdbx_seq_one_letter_code
_entity_poly.pdbx_strand_id
1 'polypeptide(L)'
;MIYWDNLNDTIFYVSPSCERAAYLFDKGNFRLQETDDLSSLPEERIRCLRIIDTKNFLLLDWSSENRSKGAYYNLYDKNADITYKLRDDIVYDKRGDLSMRYLRMSYVKLKGREYIMTQTKAYKVENIPSALHWKLDADDLEGNPVLALVRLKDE
;
A
#
# COMPACT_ATOMS: atom_id res chain seq x y z
N MET A 1 -13.65 0.87 13.07
CA MET A 1 -13.42 0.96 11.62
C MET A 1 -12.59 2.22 11.37
N ILE A 2 -11.72 2.23 10.35
CA ILE A 2 -11.10 3.49 9.92
C ILE A 2 -12.03 4.18 8.92
N TYR A 3 -12.12 5.50 8.98
CA TYR A 3 -12.83 6.31 8.01
C TYR A 3 -11.89 7.42 7.54
N TRP A 4 -11.93 7.70 6.24
CA TRP A 4 -11.25 8.83 5.62
C TRP A 4 -12.02 9.26 4.38
N ASP A 5 -11.85 10.51 4.00
CA ASP A 5 -12.25 11.02 2.70
C ASP A 5 -11.11 11.85 2.11
N ASN A 6 -11.24 12.27 0.85
CA ASN A 6 -10.20 13.04 0.15
C ASN A 6 -10.25 14.56 0.42
N LEU A 7 -11.27 15.03 1.15
CA LEU A 7 -11.49 16.44 1.47
C LEU A 7 -10.93 16.81 2.85
N ASN A 8 -10.66 15.81 3.69
CA ASN A 8 -10.14 15.95 5.04
C ASN A 8 -8.69 15.44 5.17
N ASP A 9 -7.90 16.07 6.03
CA ASP A 9 -6.52 15.64 6.33
C ASP A 9 -6.47 14.58 7.43
N THR A 10 -7.58 14.40 8.15
CA THR A 10 -7.66 13.56 9.32
C THR A 10 -8.29 12.20 8.97
N ILE A 11 -7.62 11.14 9.40
CA ILE A 11 -8.15 9.78 9.38
C ILE A 11 -8.78 9.52 10.74
N PHE A 12 -9.97 8.96 10.77
CA PHE A 12 -10.74 8.75 11.98
C PHE A 12 -10.88 7.27 12.32
N TYR A 13 -10.83 6.95 13.60
CA TYR A 13 -11.42 5.72 14.11
C TYR A 13 -12.89 5.99 14.42
N VAL A 14 -13.76 5.26 13.73
CA VAL A 14 -15.20 5.34 13.88
C VAL A 14 -15.71 4.03 14.49
N SER A 15 -16.55 4.17 15.50
CA SER A 15 -17.38 3.13 16.11
C SER A 15 -18.85 3.58 16.08
N PRO A 16 -19.82 2.71 16.39
CA PRO A 16 -21.22 3.10 16.41
C PRO A 16 -21.55 4.28 17.35
N SER A 17 -20.73 4.53 18.37
CA SER A 17 -21.01 5.52 19.41
C SER A 17 -20.00 6.67 19.49
N CYS A 18 -18.89 6.61 18.74
CA CYS A 18 -17.89 7.66 18.76
C CYS A 18 -17.04 7.69 17.49
N GLU A 19 -16.55 8.88 17.18
CA GLU A 19 -15.43 9.12 16.29
C GLU A 19 -14.27 9.73 17.07
N ARG A 20 -13.04 9.33 16.73
CA ARG A 20 -11.83 9.97 17.25
C ARG A 20 -10.81 10.12 16.12
N ALA A 21 -10.08 11.22 16.14
CA ALA A 21 -8.92 11.37 15.26
C ALA A 21 -7.92 10.23 15.54
N ALA A 22 -7.46 9.60 14.47
CA ALA A 22 -6.52 8.49 14.48
C ALA A 22 -5.15 8.93 13.99
N TYR A 23 -5.12 9.54 12.81
CA TYR A 23 -3.91 9.98 12.14
C TYR A 23 -4.18 11.30 11.42
N LEU A 24 -3.13 12.09 11.25
CA LEU A 24 -3.12 13.25 10.38
C LEU A 24 -2.24 12.91 9.18
N PHE A 25 -2.77 13.04 7.97
CA PHE A 25 -2.07 12.70 6.74
C PHE A 25 -0.87 13.62 6.51
N ASP A 26 -1.16 14.92 6.42
CA ASP A 26 -0.21 16.02 6.40
C ASP A 26 -1.03 17.32 6.60
N LYS A 27 -0.39 18.47 6.81
CA LYS A 27 -1.07 19.78 6.80
C LYS A 27 -0.68 20.53 5.53
N GLY A 28 -1.66 20.89 4.70
CA GLY A 28 -1.36 21.70 3.52
C GLY A 28 -2.41 21.66 2.42
N ASN A 29 -1.98 22.10 1.24
CA ASN A 29 -2.80 22.28 0.05
C ASN A 29 -2.90 21.01 -0.82
N PHE A 30 -2.71 19.83 -0.25
CA PHE A 30 -2.74 18.57 -1.01
C PHE A 30 -4.13 17.93 -1.06
N ARG A 31 -5.06 18.37 -0.21
CA ARG A 31 -6.43 17.84 -0.17
C ARG A 31 -7.20 18.21 -1.41
N LEU A 32 -8.09 17.32 -1.84
CA LEU A 32 -9.11 17.71 -2.79
C LEU A 32 -10.01 18.78 -2.16
N GLN A 33 -10.46 19.70 -2.99
CA GLN A 33 -11.47 20.69 -2.65
C GLN A 33 -12.75 20.37 -3.42
N GLU A 34 -13.91 20.77 -2.87
CA GLU A 34 -15.20 20.56 -3.54
C GLU A 34 -15.27 21.22 -4.93
N THR A 35 -14.46 22.27 -5.13
CA THR A 35 -14.35 23.01 -6.40
C THR A 35 -13.31 22.43 -7.36
N ASP A 36 -12.57 21.41 -6.96
CA ASP A 36 -11.53 20.84 -7.83
C ASP A 36 -12.17 20.05 -9.00
N ASP A 37 -11.66 20.30 -10.21
CA ASP A 37 -11.99 19.49 -11.38
C ASP A 37 -11.13 18.22 -11.38
N LEU A 38 -11.77 17.07 -11.21
CA LEU A 38 -11.10 15.76 -11.18
C LEU A 38 -10.37 15.41 -12.48
N SER A 39 -10.70 16.07 -13.60
CA SER A 39 -10.05 15.90 -14.90
C SER A 39 -8.78 16.73 -15.07
N SER A 40 -8.55 17.71 -14.18
CA SER A 40 -7.42 18.63 -14.22
C SER A 40 -7.05 19.12 -12.82
N LEU A 41 -6.57 18.20 -11.98
CA LEU A 41 -6.16 18.55 -10.62
C LEU A 41 -4.85 19.35 -10.59
N PRO A 42 -4.70 20.34 -9.68
CA PRO A 42 -3.41 20.94 -9.35
C PRO A 42 -2.37 19.88 -8.94
N GLU A 43 -1.08 20.17 -9.15
CA GLU A 43 -0.01 19.19 -8.90
C GLU A 43 0.10 18.76 -7.44
N GLU A 44 -0.22 19.67 -6.54
CA GLU A 44 -0.18 19.44 -5.10
C GLU A 44 -1.26 18.46 -4.65
N ARG A 45 -2.35 18.30 -5.44
CA ARG A 45 -3.47 17.45 -5.06
C ARG A 45 -3.10 15.98 -5.04
N ILE A 46 -3.49 15.35 -3.95
CA ILE A 46 -3.32 13.94 -3.69
C ILE A 46 -4.70 13.32 -3.49
N ARG A 47 -4.95 12.20 -4.17
CA ARG A 47 -6.10 11.33 -3.92
C ARG A 47 -5.63 10.12 -3.14
N CYS A 48 -6.10 10.00 -1.90
CA CYS A 48 -6.02 8.78 -1.12
C CYS A 48 -6.91 7.70 -1.78
N LEU A 49 -6.28 6.60 -2.15
CA LEU A 49 -6.93 5.46 -2.81
C LEU A 49 -7.28 4.37 -1.79
N ARG A 50 -6.42 4.16 -0.81
CA ARG A 50 -6.61 3.12 0.22
C ARG A 50 -5.78 3.39 1.45
N ILE A 51 -6.34 3.00 2.59
CA ILE A 51 -5.62 2.89 3.85
C ILE A 51 -5.78 1.47 4.39
N ILE A 52 -4.67 0.84 4.78
CA ILE A 52 -4.64 -0.42 5.51
C ILE A 52 -4.03 -0.14 6.88
N ASP A 53 -4.88 -0.15 7.90
CA ASP A 53 -4.49 0.09 9.28
C ASP A 53 -4.42 -1.24 10.04
N THR A 54 -3.23 -1.56 10.56
CA THR A 54 -2.94 -2.84 11.24
C THR A 54 -2.41 -2.59 12.65
N LYS A 55 -2.09 -3.64 13.42
CA LYS A 55 -1.49 -3.41 14.74
C LYS A 55 -0.08 -2.80 14.60
N ASN A 56 0.71 -3.28 13.65
CA ASN A 56 2.12 -2.96 13.56
C ASN A 56 2.46 -1.85 12.55
N PHE A 57 1.61 -1.65 11.53
CA PHE A 57 1.86 -0.65 10.48
C PHE A 57 0.58 -0.01 9.94
N LEU A 58 0.75 1.13 9.28
CA LEU A 58 -0.25 1.77 8.44
C LEU A 58 0.30 1.86 7.01
N LEU A 59 -0.38 1.25 6.05
CA LEU A 59 -0.08 1.42 4.63
C LEU A 59 -1.07 2.41 4.02
N LEU A 60 -0.53 3.41 3.33
CA LEU A 60 -1.28 4.41 2.61
C LEU A 60 -0.94 4.31 1.12
N ASP A 61 -1.98 4.15 0.30
CA ASP A 61 -1.94 4.18 -1.17
C ASP A 61 -2.60 5.47 -1.66
N TRP A 62 -1.88 6.25 -2.45
CA TRP A 62 -2.34 7.54 -2.94
C TRP A 62 -1.83 7.83 -4.35
N SER A 63 -2.48 8.75 -5.05
CA SER A 63 -2.09 9.16 -6.41
C SER A 63 -2.12 10.68 -6.56
N SER A 64 -1.40 11.18 -7.57
CA SER A 64 -1.45 12.57 -8.02
C SER A 64 -1.47 12.56 -9.55
N GLU A 65 -2.32 13.39 -10.17
CA GLU A 65 -2.47 13.48 -11.63
C GLU A 65 -1.17 13.98 -12.29
N ASN A 66 -0.49 14.95 -11.67
CA ASN A 66 0.65 15.65 -12.29
C ASN A 66 2.02 15.10 -11.86
N ARG A 67 2.11 14.39 -10.72
CA ARG A 67 3.32 13.61 -10.39
C ARG A 67 3.19 12.26 -11.07
N SER A 68 3.78 12.11 -12.26
CA SER A 68 3.92 10.86 -13.05
C SER A 68 2.87 9.78 -12.78
N LYS A 69 1.88 9.63 -13.69
CA LYS A 69 0.79 8.63 -13.60
C LYS A 69 1.19 7.34 -12.85
N GLY A 70 0.76 7.20 -11.60
CA GLY A 70 1.21 6.13 -10.72
C GLY A 70 0.49 6.13 -9.37
N ALA A 71 0.56 4.99 -8.69
CA ALA A 71 0.10 4.82 -7.32
C ALA A 71 1.34 4.82 -6.41
N TYR A 72 1.35 5.74 -5.45
CA TYR A 72 2.42 5.95 -4.49
C TYR A 72 2.04 5.33 -3.17
N TYR A 73 3.04 4.80 -2.45
CA TYR A 73 2.79 4.10 -1.21
C TYR A 73 3.65 4.67 -0.10
N ASN A 74 3.04 4.89 1.06
CA ASN A 74 3.77 5.17 2.30
C ASN A 74 3.45 4.06 3.29
N LEU A 75 4.48 3.52 3.92
CA LEU A 75 4.35 2.54 4.99
C LEU A 75 4.88 3.16 6.27
N TYR A 76 3.98 3.38 7.23
CA TYR A 76 4.33 3.86 8.55
C TYR A 76 4.46 2.66 9.49
N ASP A 77 5.66 2.41 9.99
CA ASP A 77 5.95 1.44 11.04
C ASP A 77 5.63 2.08 12.39
N LYS A 78 4.60 1.55 13.06
CA LYS A 78 4.10 2.09 14.34
C LYS A 78 5.00 1.75 15.51
N ASN A 79 5.83 0.72 15.40
CA ASN A 79 6.74 0.32 16.45
C ASN A 79 7.99 1.20 16.42
N ALA A 80 8.51 1.48 15.23
CA ALA A 80 9.69 2.30 15.04
C ALA A 80 9.40 3.82 14.97
N ASP A 81 8.14 4.21 14.77
CA ASP A 81 7.72 5.58 14.47
C ASP A 81 8.41 6.16 13.22
N ILE A 82 8.54 5.32 12.18
CA ILE A 82 9.22 5.69 10.92
C ILE A 82 8.25 5.54 9.75
N THR A 83 8.20 6.56 8.90
CA THR A 83 7.48 6.51 7.62
C THR A 83 8.43 6.23 6.47
N TYR A 84 8.24 5.10 5.81
CA TYR A 84 8.94 4.74 4.59
C TYR A 84 8.12 5.21 3.38
N LYS A 85 8.69 6.11 2.57
CA LYS A 85 8.16 6.39 1.24
C LYS A 85 8.57 5.25 0.31
N LEU A 86 7.61 4.42 -0.04
CA LEU A 86 7.81 3.34 -0.98
C LEU A 86 7.58 3.91 -2.39
N ARG A 87 8.51 3.66 -3.29
CA ARG A 87 8.31 3.94 -4.72
C ARG A 87 7.32 2.89 -5.28
N ASP A 88 6.80 3.08 -6.50
CA ASP A 88 5.93 2.12 -7.24
C ASP A 88 6.49 0.67 -7.28
N ASP A 89 7.75 0.55 -6.91
CA ASP A 89 8.62 -0.59 -6.91
C ASP A 89 8.74 -1.20 -5.48
N ILE A 90 7.64 -1.17 -4.68
CA ILE A 90 7.53 -1.65 -3.28
C ILE A 90 8.27 -2.99 -3.02
N VAL A 91 8.34 -3.86 -4.03
CA VAL A 91 9.15 -5.08 -4.04
C VAL A 91 9.81 -5.27 -5.41
N TYR A 92 10.43 -4.23 -5.97
CA TYR A 92 11.23 -4.37 -7.18
C TYR A 92 12.58 -4.94 -6.84
N ASP A 93 12.60 -6.25 -6.73
CA ASP A 93 13.82 -6.96 -6.98
C ASP A 93 14.11 -6.88 -8.48
N LYS A 94 15.13 -6.11 -8.87
CA LYS A 94 15.66 -6.06 -10.24
C LYS A 94 15.97 -7.46 -10.79
N ARG A 95 16.22 -8.44 -9.92
CA ARG A 95 16.51 -9.83 -10.29
C ARG A 95 15.24 -10.63 -10.61
N GLY A 96 14.07 -10.20 -10.15
CA GLY A 96 12.78 -10.86 -10.37
C GLY A 96 11.75 -10.05 -11.18
N ASP A 97 11.98 -8.78 -11.48
CA ASP A 97 11.00 -7.89 -12.15
C ASP A 97 9.62 -7.89 -11.46
N LEU A 98 9.59 -8.06 -10.14
CA LEU A 98 8.35 -7.95 -9.37
C LEU A 98 8.00 -6.47 -9.21
N SER A 99 6.92 -6.04 -9.85
CA SER A 99 6.33 -4.73 -9.58
C SER A 99 4.98 -4.93 -8.93
N MET A 100 4.76 -4.30 -7.77
CA MET A 100 3.45 -4.26 -7.13
C MET A 100 2.54 -3.16 -7.69
N ARG A 101 3.03 -2.41 -8.69
CA ARG A 101 2.28 -1.37 -9.39
C ARG A 101 1.01 -1.95 -9.98
N TYR A 102 -0.15 -1.38 -9.60
CA TYR A 102 -1.49 -1.78 -10.03
C TYR A 102 -2.00 -3.15 -9.53
N LEU A 103 -1.24 -3.87 -8.69
CA LEU A 103 -1.75 -5.11 -8.14
C LEU A 103 -2.74 -4.85 -7.01
N ARG A 104 -3.86 -5.58 -6.99
CA ARG A 104 -4.79 -5.53 -5.85
C ARG A 104 -4.07 -6.03 -4.61
N MET A 105 -3.83 -5.11 -3.68
CA MET A 105 -3.35 -5.46 -2.35
C MET A 105 -4.52 -5.75 -1.41
N SER A 106 -4.31 -6.60 -0.43
CA SER A 106 -5.25 -6.85 0.66
C SER A 106 -4.48 -7.12 1.94
N TYR A 107 -5.08 -6.86 3.09
CA TYR A 107 -4.52 -7.26 4.36
C TYR A 107 -4.93 -8.69 4.70
N VAL A 108 -3.99 -9.49 5.19
CA VAL A 108 -4.29 -10.81 5.74
C VAL A 108 -3.46 -11.08 6.99
N LYS A 109 -4.07 -11.76 7.97
CA LYS A 109 -3.37 -12.24 9.16
C LYS A 109 -3.29 -13.76 9.13
N LEU A 110 -2.08 -14.29 9.09
CA LEU A 110 -1.81 -15.74 9.05
C LEU A 110 -0.93 -16.13 10.23
N LYS A 111 -1.39 -17.09 11.05
CA LYS A 111 -0.66 -17.58 12.23
C LYS A 111 -0.16 -16.45 13.14
N GLY A 112 -0.98 -15.43 13.35
CA GLY A 112 -0.65 -14.27 14.19
C GLY A 112 0.20 -13.18 13.52
N ARG A 113 0.75 -13.43 12.32
CA ARG A 113 1.57 -12.47 11.58
C ARG A 113 0.72 -11.69 10.56
N GLU A 114 1.04 -10.42 10.41
CA GLU A 114 0.34 -9.48 9.52
C GLU A 114 1.06 -9.39 8.17
N TYR A 115 0.31 -9.45 7.07
CA TYR A 115 0.84 -9.42 5.71
C TYR A 115 0.02 -8.50 4.82
N ILE A 116 0.72 -7.87 3.88
CA ILE A 116 0.15 -7.33 2.65
C ILE A 116 0.16 -8.47 1.63
N MET A 117 -1.02 -8.91 1.21
CA MET A 117 -1.22 -9.92 0.19
C MET A 117 -1.43 -9.27 -1.17
N THR A 118 -0.82 -9.83 -2.20
CA THR A 118 -1.06 -9.45 -3.59
C THR A 118 -0.96 -10.66 -4.51
N GLN A 119 -1.46 -10.53 -5.75
CA GLN A 119 -1.37 -11.57 -6.76
C GLN A 119 -0.35 -11.18 -7.82
N THR A 120 0.59 -12.06 -8.14
CA THR A 120 1.60 -11.85 -9.18
C THR A 120 1.82 -13.15 -9.96
N LYS A 121 2.85 -13.22 -10.80
CA LYS A 121 3.25 -14.38 -11.58
C LYS A 121 4.40 -15.12 -10.90
N ALA A 122 4.42 -16.46 -10.96
CA ALA A 122 5.44 -17.29 -10.32
C ALA A 122 6.88 -16.88 -10.66
N TYR A 123 7.19 -16.70 -11.96
CA TYR A 123 8.52 -16.29 -12.41
C TYR A 123 8.97 -14.92 -11.87
N LYS A 124 8.04 -14.05 -11.44
CA LYS A 124 8.42 -12.74 -10.87
C LYS A 124 8.96 -12.84 -9.45
N VAL A 125 8.70 -13.94 -8.75
CA VAL A 125 9.07 -14.13 -7.34
C VAL A 125 10.11 -15.22 -7.12
N GLU A 126 10.37 -16.05 -8.12
CA GLU A 126 11.31 -17.18 -8.04
C GLU A 126 12.74 -16.74 -7.69
N ASN A 127 13.17 -15.57 -8.20
CA ASN A 127 14.54 -15.09 -8.06
C ASN A 127 14.76 -14.14 -6.87
N ILE A 128 13.75 -13.95 -6.02
CA ILE A 128 13.84 -13.07 -4.84
C ILE A 128 14.54 -13.83 -3.71
N PRO A 129 15.77 -13.45 -3.29
CA PRO A 129 16.57 -14.26 -2.36
C PRO A 129 15.95 -14.45 -0.97
N SER A 130 15.13 -13.49 -0.52
CA SER A 130 14.45 -13.56 0.77
C SER A 130 13.05 -14.17 0.69
N ALA A 131 12.58 -14.58 -0.49
CA ALA A 131 11.27 -15.19 -0.63
C ALA A 131 11.29 -16.64 -0.14
N LEU A 132 10.27 -17.01 0.61
CA LEU A 132 10.01 -18.41 0.97
C LEU A 132 8.96 -18.94 0.00
N HIS A 133 9.37 -19.81 -0.91
CA HIS A 133 8.47 -20.39 -1.91
C HIS A 133 7.73 -21.59 -1.35
N TRP A 134 6.41 -21.59 -1.44
CA TRP A 134 5.57 -22.74 -1.09
C TRP A 134 4.83 -23.21 -2.33
N LYS A 135 5.12 -24.44 -2.77
CA LYS A 135 4.45 -25.08 -3.91
C LYS A 135 4.53 -24.29 -5.21
N LEU A 136 5.68 -23.65 -5.49
CA LEU A 136 5.96 -23.23 -6.86
C LEU A 136 6.26 -24.47 -7.68
N ASP A 137 5.58 -24.61 -8.81
CA ASP A 137 5.91 -25.61 -9.80
C ASP A 137 7.16 -25.15 -10.55
N ALA A 138 8.19 -26.00 -10.57
CA ALA A 138 9.49 -25.67 -11.15
C ALA A 138 9.44 -25.56 -12.68
N ASP A 139 8.43 -26.19 -13.30
CA ASP A 139 8.26 -26.25 -14.76
C ASP A 139 7.19 -25.25 -15.26
N ASP A 140 6.81 -24.27 -14.43
CA ASP A 140 5.78 -23.27 -14.74
C ASP A 140 6.29 -22.14 -15.66
N LEU A 141 6.58 -22.51 -16.91
CA LEU A 141 7.05 -21.59 -17.95
C LEU A 141 6.02 -20.52 -18.33
N GLU A 142 4.72 -20.77 -18.10
CA GLU A 142 3.63 -19.81 -18.36
C GLU A 142 3.49 -18.75 -17.26
N GLY A 143 4.00 -19.05 -16.07
CA GLY A 143 3.84 -18.24 -14.87
C GLY A 143 2.40 -18.26 -14.39
N ASN A 144 2.01 -19.27 -13.62
CA ASN A 144 0.73 -19.27 -12.94
C ASN A 144 0.62 -18.09 -11.97
N PRO A 145 -0.60 -17.61 -11.74
CA PRO A 145 -0.83 -16.63 -10.70
C PRO A 145 -0.51 -17.21 -9.33
N VAL A 146 0.33 -16.50 -8.58
CA VAL A 146 0.71 -16.84 -7.21
C VAL A 146 0.32 -15.71 -6.28
N LEU A 147 0.08 -16.04 -5.02
CA LEU A 147 -0.10 -15.05 -3.96
C LEU A 147 1.26 -14.72 -3.34
N ALA A 148 1.63 -13.45 -3.40
CA ALA A 148 2.78 -12.93 -2.68
C ALA A 148 2.32 -12.33 -1.35
N LEU A 149 2.96 -12.75 -0.26
CA LEU A 149 2.71 -12.27 1.09
C LEU A 149 3.93 -11.47 1.55
N VAL A 150 3.76 -10.15 1.64
CA VAL A 150 4.82 -9.21 2.03
C VAL A 150 4.57 -8.76 3.45
N ARG A 151 5.62 -8.68 4.27
CA ARG A 151 5.55 -8.17 5.64
C ARG A 151 6.79 -7.35 5.97
N LEU A 152 6.67 -6.45 6.94
CA LEU A 152 7.83 -5.93 7.65
C LEU A 152 8.53 -7.08 8.38
N LYS A 153 9.86 -7.08 8.35
CA LYS A 153 10.64 -8.03 9.16
C LYS A 153 10.52 -7.59 10.61
N ASP A 154 10.30 -8.57 11.49
CA ASP A 154 10.55 -8.36 12.92
C ASP A 154 12.08 -8.25 13.06
N GLU A 155 12.58 -7.24 13.75
CA GLU A 155 14.00 -7.18 14.14
C GLU A 155 14.38 -8.35 15.06
#